data_AF-A0A924JJH5-F1
#
_entry.id   AF-A0A924JJH5-F1
#
_cell.length_a   1.000
_cell.length_b   1.000
_cell.length_c   1.000
_cell.angle_alpha   90.00
_cell.angle_beta   90.00
_cell.angle_gamma   90.00
#
_symmetry.space_group_name_H-M   'P 1'
#
loop_
_entity.id
_entity.type
_entity.pdbx_description
1 polymer ?
#
loop_
_entity_poly.entity_id
_entity_poly.type
_entity_poly.pdbx_seq_one_letter_code
_entity_poly.pdbx_strand_id
1 'polypeptide(L)'
;MLIELRCDRARPRAWMDAFAVEVGGERADTRIVGIEAGQPPAGLGALFELERLLLRKGRPSLVDPVKHEGRAALADSTAAPEIVIDFTARPPDAASPARMYLRPYYNGVAGEDAALAAILTGGLPQIEIVDEASGRTMDRGWPSAEIAAGLSGHLEAVVARTLTLLRAILSGSLRLPGPERLDAEHRPGKTPVAYVAGGLAHALARRIYHLCCYAPHWHIGWRLNAGAGVWENGDL
;
A
#
# COMPACT_ATOMS: atom_id res chain seq x y z
N MET A 1 5.02 20.45 -14.81
CA MET A 1 6.00 19.70 -14.00
C MET A 1 5.95 18.24 -14.38
N LEU A 2 7.07 17.61 -14.73
CA LEU A 2 7.10 16.18 -15.07
C LEU A 2 7.54 15.34 -13.86
N ILE A 3 6.68 14.39 -13.47
CA ILE A 3 6.95 13.41 -12.42
C ILE A 3 7.13 12.02 -13.05
N GLU A 4 8.28 11.40 -12.80
CA GLU A 4 8.58 10.03 -13.23
C GLU A 4 8.39 9.05 -12.06
N LEU A 5 7.51 8.08 -12.23
CA LEU A 5 7.29 6.97 -11.31
C LEU A 5 8.06 5.76 -11.81
N ARG A 6 9.07 5.31 -11.07
CA ARG A 6 9.87 4.13 -11.41
C ARG A 6 9.40 2.92 -10.63
N CYS A 7 9.12 1.83 -11.34
CA CYS A 7 8.65 0.59 -10.74
C CYS A 7 9.40 -0.63 -11.28
N ASP A 8 9.30 -1.74 -10.56
CA ASP A 8 9.82 -3.01 -11.04
C ASP A 8 8.98 -3.49 -12.25
N ARG A 9 9.65 -3.66 -13.39
CA ARG A 9 9.02 -4.13 -14.63
C ARG A 9 8.36 -5.50 -14.48
N ALA A 10 8.86 -6.35 -13.56
CA ALA A 10 8.27 -7.65 -13.29
C ALA A 10 7.01 -7.58 -12.41
N ARG A 11 6.77 -6.44 -11.73
CA ARG A 11 5.66 -6.25 -10.79
C ARG A 11 4.93 -4.91 -11.01
N PRO A 12 4.33 -4.71 -12.18
CA PRO A 12 3.38 -3.61 -12.37
C PRO A 12 2.17 -3.78 -11.43
N ARG A 13 1.78 -2.72 -10.71
CA ARG A 13 0.68 -2.76 -9.73
C ARG A 13 -0.36 -1.68 -10.01
N ALA A 14 -1.63 -1.98 -9.73
CA ALA A 14 -2.75 -1.07 -9.95
C ALA A 14 -2.60 0.28 -9.24
N TRP A 15 -1.94 0.31 -8.08
CA TRP A 15 -1.70 1.55 -7.34
C TRP A 15 -0.86 2.56 -8.10
N MET A 16 0.02 2.12 -9.01
CA MET A 16 0.87 3.01 -9.79
C MET A 16 0.03 3.85 -10.75
N ASP A 17 -0.93 3.20 -11.43
CA ASP A 17 -1.87 3.89 -12.31
C ASP A 17 -2.78 4.81 -11.50
N ALA A 18 -3.30 4.33 -10.37
CA ALA A 18 -4.14 5.15 -9.49
C ALA A 18 -3.40 6.40 -8.99
N PHE A 19 -2.13 6.26 -8.61
CA PHE A 19 -1.30 7.36 -8.14
C PHE A 19 -0.84 8.30 -9.26
N ALA A 20 -0.60 7.77 -10.47
CA ALA A 20 -0.31 8.58 -11.65
C ALA A 20 -1.52 9.42 -12.08
N VAL A 21 -2.74 8.88 -11.97
CA VAL A 21 -4.00 9.61 -12.26
C VAL A 21 -4.25 10.66 -11.18
N GLU A 22 -4.47 10.26 -9.94
CA GLU A 22 -3.74 10.82 -8.81
C GLU A 22 -3.17 12.25 -8.88
N VAL A 23 -1.86 12.23 -9.03
CA VAL A 23 -0.98 13.38 -9.08
C VAL A 23 -1.02 14.06 -10.46
N GLY A 24 -1.44 13.32 -11.50
CA GLY A 24 -1.58 13.82 -12.86
C GLY A 24 -2.79 14.74 -12.99
N GLY A 25 -2.60 15.93 -13.56
CA GLY A 25 -3.67 16.91 -13.73
C GLY A 25 -3.14 18.20 -14.35
N GLU A 26 -3.87 19.32 -14.20
CA GLU A 26 -3.49 20.62 -14.79
C GLU A 26 -2.09 21.13 -14.37
N ARG A 27 -1.53 20.60 -13.27
CA ARG A 27 -0.26 21.08 -12.67
C ARG A 27 0.94 20.17 -12.93
N ALA A 28 0.72 18.90 -13.27
CA ALA A 28 1.80 17.93 -13.43
C ALA A 28 1.46 16.82 -14.43
N ASP A 29 2.42 16.50 -15.28
CA ASP A 29 2.42 15.33 -16.15
C ASP A 29 3.09 14.17 -15.40
N THR A 30 2.53 12.97 -15.53
CA THR A 30 3.05 11.76 -14.89
C THR A 30 3.46 10.73 -15.93
N ARG A 31 4.62 10.11 -15.72
CA ARG A 31 5.14 9.02 -16.56
C ARG A 31 5.48 7.83 -15.68
N ILE A 32 5.08 6.62 -16.09
CA ILE A 32 5.47 5.38 -15.41
C ILE A 32 6.57 4.69 -16.22
N VAL A 33 7.68 4.37 -15.57
CA VAL A 33 8.85 3.71 -16.18
C VAL A 33 9.12 2.40 -15.46
N GLY A 34 9.02 1.29 -16.19
CA GLY A 34 9.41 -0.03 -15.70
C GLY A 34 10.92 -0.23 -15.78
N ILE A 35 11.54 -0.54 -14.65
CA ILE A 35 12.98 -0.82 -14.51
C ILE A 35 13.14 -2.27 -14.07
N GLU A 36 14.17 -2.94 -14.58
CA GLU A 36 14.55 -4.25 -14.06
C GLU A 36 15.16 -4.09 -12.65
N ALA A 37 14.42 -4.54 -11.63
CA ALA A 37 14.78 -4.36 -10.23
C ALA A 37 14.93 -5.68 -9.45
N GLY A 38 14.62 -6.82 -10.06
CA GLY A 38 14.75 -8.14 -9.47
C GLY A 38 13.63 -9.09 -9.90
N GLN A 39 13.70 -10.34 -9.47
CA GLN A 39 12.61 -11.29 -9.65
C GLN A 39 11.78 -11.39 -8.37
N PRO A 40 10.43 -11.35 -8.47
CA PRO A 40 9.58 -11.56 -7.30
C PRO A 40 9.78 -12.98 -6.73
N PRO A 41 9.51 -13.17 -5.43
CA PRO A 41 9.44 -14.51 -4.85
C PRO A 41 8.50 -15.42 -5.66
N ALA A 42 8.97 -16.63 -5.98
CA ALA A 42 8.21 -17.58 -6.78
C ALA A 42 6.84 -17.86 -6.15
N GLY A 43 5.78 -17.85 -6.97
CA GLY A 43 4.42 -18.12 -6.53
C GLY A 43 3.72 -16.98 -5.77
N LEU A 44 4.38 -15.84 -5.50
CA LEU A 44 3.76 -14.71 -4.79
C LEU A 44 2.49 -14.21 -5.48
N GLY A 45 2.49 -14.12 -6.82
CA GLY A 45 1.30 -13.75 -7.58
C GLY A 45 0.14 -14.73 -7.39
N ALA A 46 0.41 -16.04 -7.37
CA ALA A 46 -0.61 -17.05 -7.12
C ALA A 46 -1.18 -16.97 -5.69
N LEU A 47 -0.35 -16.65 -4.71
CA LEU A 47 -0.79 -16.41 -3.33
C LEU A 47 -1.70 -15.18 -3.23
N PHE A 48 -1.37 -14.09 -3.92
CA PHE A 48 -2.23 -12.90 -3.95
C PHE A 48 -3.56 -13.19 -4.63
N GLU A 49 -3.56 -13.93 -5.74
CA GLU A 49 -4.80 -14.37 -6.39
C GLU A 49 -5.66 -15.25 -5.48
N LEU A 50 -5.04 -16.16 -4.72
CA LEU A 50 -5.74 -17.00 -3.74
C LEU A 50 -6.38 -16.15 -2.64
N GLU A 51 -5.66 -15.18 -2.07
CA GLU A 51 -6.19 -14.26 -1.08
C GLU A 51 -7.31 -13.36 -1.66
N ARG A 52 -7.17 -12.93 -2.91
CA ARG A 52 -8.20 -12.14 -3.61
C ARG A 52 -9.50 -12.93 -3.70
N LEU A 53 -9.44 -14.20 -4.09
CA LEU A 53 -10.61 -15.07 -4.17
C LEU A 53 -11.22 -15.34 -2.79
N LEU A 54 -10.41 -15.71 -1.81
CA LEU A 54 -10.89 -16.22 -0.51
C LEU A 54 -11.19 -15.12 0.51
N LEU A 55 -10.30 -14.14 0.66
CA LEU A 55 -10.42 -13.09 1.68
C LEU A 55 -11.20 -11.88 1.16
N ARG A 56 -11.04 -11.54 -0.12
CA ARG A 56 -11.65 -10.34 -0.73
C ARG A 56 -12.88 -10.63 -1.59
N LYS A 57 -13.31 -11.89 -1.70
CA LYS A 57 -14.46 -12.31 -2.52
C LYS A 57 -14.32 -11.87 -3.99
N GLY A 58 -13.09 -11.91 -4.50
CA GLY A 58 -12.76 -11.51 -5.87
C GLY A 58 -12.65 -9.99 -6.11
N ARG A 59 -12.88 -9.15 -5.09
CA ARG A 59 -12.78 -7.68 -5.25
C ARG A 59 -11.35 -7.24 -5.57
N PRO A 60 -11.17 -6.30 -6.52
CA PRO A 60 -9.85 -5.83 -6.92
C PRO A 60 -9.12 -5.10 -5.79
N SER A 61 -7.79 -5.05 -5.89
CA SER A 61 -6.85 -4.38 -4.98
C SER A 61 -5.91 -3.43 -5.69
N LEU A 62 -5.43 -2.44 -4.94
CA LEU A 62 -4.30 -1.61 -5.32
C LEU A 62 -3.01 -2.42 -5.57
N VAL A 63 -2.85 -3.59 -4.94
CA VAL A 63 -1.68 -4.45 -5.13
C VAL A 63 -1.89 -5.54 -6.19
N ASP A 64 -3.04 -5.55 -6.87
CA ASP A 64 -3.25 -6.50 -7.96
C ASP A 64 -2.30 -6.22 -9.12
N PRO A 65 -1.80 -7.27 -9.80
CA PRO A 65 -0.97 -7.09 -10.97
C PRO A 65 -1.78 -6.46 -12.09
N VAL A 66 -1.20 -5.49 -12.78
CA VAL A 66 -1.80 -4.88 -13.98
C VAL A 66 -0.88 -5.07 -15.16
N LYS A 67 -1.43 -5.19 -16.37
CA LYS A 67 -0.61 -5.01 -17.55
C LYS A 67 -0.41 -3.51 -17.72
N HIS A 68 0.77 -2.98 -17.38
CA HIS A 68 1.15 -1.67 -17.87
C HIS A 68 1.42 -1.80 -19.38
N GLU A 69 0.36 -1.86 -20.17
CA GLU A 69 0.44 -1.62 -21.61
C GLU A 69 0.69 -0.12 -21.77
N GLY A 70 1.96 0.24 -21.63
CA GLY A 70 2.55 1.55 -21.85
C GLY A 70 1.57 2.73 -21.78
N ARG A 71 1.31 3.24 -20.58
CA ARG A 71 1.04 4.68 -20.42
C ARG A 71 2.35 5.46 -20.63
N ALA A 72 2.94 5.25 -21.81
CA ALA A 72 4.00 6.04 -22.41
C ALA A 72 3.41 7.22 -23.22
N ALA A 73 2.09 7.39 -23.18
CA ALA A 73 1.39 8.45 -23.88
C ALA A 73 1.33 9.70 -23.00
N LEU A 74 1.93 10.79 -23.52
CA LEU A 74 1.93 12.18 -23.04
C LEU A 74 3.02 12.59 -22.05
N ALA A 75 4.25 12.61 -22.53
CA ALA A 75 5.16 13.76 -22.43
C ALA A 75 6.33 13.44 -23.36
N ASP A 76 6.83 14.41 -24.15
CA ASP A 76 8.02 14.25 -24.99
C ASP A 76 9.05 13.34 -24.30
N SER A 77 9.36 12.19 -24.91
CA SER A 77 10.17 11.13 -24.26
C SER A 77 11.58 11.59 -23.88
N THR A 78 11.97 12.79 -24.33
CA THR A 78 13.26 13.45 -24.13
C THR A 78 13.27 14.47 -22.98
N ALA A 79 12.11 14.89 -22.47
CA ALA A 79 12.06 15.85 -21.37
C ALA A 79 12.57 15.20 -20.08
N ALA A 80 13.55 15.85 -19.44
CA ALA A 80 14.07 15.43 -18.14
C ALA A 80 13.00 15.59 -17.05
N PRO A 81 12.74 14.58 -16.22
CA PRO A 81 11.79 14.70 -15.13
C PRO A 81 12.32 15.65 -14.06
N GLU A 82 11.44 16.49 -13.50
CA GLU A 82 11.78 17.37 -12.38
C GLU A 82 11.79 16.60 -11.05
N ILE A 83 10.93 15.58 -10.94
CA ILE A 83 10.82 14.72 -9.77
C ILE A 83 10.83 13.28 -10.23
N VAL A 84 11.70 12.47 -9.61
CA VAL A 84 11.68 11.02 -9.74
C VAL A 84 11.17 10.44 -8.43
N ILE A 85 10.21 9.52 -8.51
CA ILE A 85 9.75 8.71 -7.39
C ILE A 85 10.07 7.26 -7.70
N ASP A 86 11.06 6.71 -6.99
CA ASP A 86 11.59 5.38 -7.27
C ASP A 86 11.16 4.38 -6.21
N PHE A 87 10.34 3.41 -6.63
CA PHE A 87 9.82 2.34 -5.78
C PHE A 87 10.65 1.06 -5.87
N THR A 88 11.80 1.10 -6.54
CA THR A 88 12.69 -0.05 -6.73
C THR A 88 13.81 -0.08 -5.69
N ALA A 89 14.46 -1.24 -5.56
CA ALA A 89 15.68 -1.40 -4.74
C ALA A 89 16.97 -1.06 -5.52
N ARG A 90 16.85 -0.60 -6.77
CA ARG A 90 18.02 -0.29 -7.60
C ARG A 90 18.76 0.92 -7.03
N PRO A 91 20.11 0.95 -7.01
CA PRO A 91 20.83 2.16 -6.62
C PRO A 91 20.38 3.38 -7.44
N PRO A 92 20.35 4.59 -6.85
CA PRO A 92 19.99 5.79 -7.58
C PRO A 92 20.95 6.02 -8.76
N ASP A 93 20.41 6.61 -9.81
CA ASP A 93 21.23 7.06 -10.93
C ASP A 93 21.99 8.33 -10.52
N ALA A 94 23.32 8.22 -10.40
CA ALA A 94 24.20 9.33 -10.01
C ALA A 94 24.15 10.50 -11.01
N ALA A 95 23.66 10.27 -12.23
CA ALA A 95 23.52 11.30 -13.27
C ALA A 95 22.08 11.81 -13.42
N SER A 96 21.15 11.47 -12.51
CA SER A 96 19.76 11.91 -12.61
C SER A 96 19.65 13.44 -12.59
N PRO A 97 19.08 14.08 -13.63
CA PRO A 97 18.89 15.53 -13.68
C PRO A 97 17.72 16.03 -12.81
N ALA A 98 16.99 15.12 -12.15
CA ALA A 98 15.82 15.46 -11.35
C ALA A 98 16.19 16.30 -10.14
N ARG A 99 15.39 17.33 -9.87
CA ARG A 99 15.56 18.22 -8.72
C ARG A 99 15.28 17.50 -7.40
N MET A 100 14.36 16.55 -7.40
CA MET A 100 14.05 15.69 -6.26
C MET A 100 14.06 14.22 -6.69
N TYR A 101 14.71 13.39 -5.88
CA TYR A 101 14.76 11.94 -6.08
C TYR A 101 14.15 11.26 -4.86
N LEU A 102 12.84 11.07 -4.87
CA LEU A 102 12.10 10.53 -3.74
C LEU A 102 12.12 8.99 -3.78
N ARG A 103 12.59 8.38 -2.70
CA ARG A 103 12.56 6.93 -2.53
C ARG A 103 11.89 6.54 -1.22
N PRO A 104 10.87 5.67 -1.26
CA PRO A 104 10.37 5.01 -0.07
C PRO A 104 11.34 3.95 0.43
N TYR A 105 11.67 4.04 1.71
CA TYR A 105 12.41 3.06 2.48
C TYR A 105 11.47 2.40 3.50
N TYR A 106 11.61 1.10 3.66
CA TYR A 106 10.84 0.26 4.58
C TYR A 106 11.82 -0.33 5.59
N ASN A 107 11.81 0.19 6.83
CA ASN A 107 12.82 -0.11 7.85
C ASN A 107 14.25 0.09 7.31
N GLY A 108 14.50 1.21 6.63
CA GLY A 108 15.82 1.52 6.07
C GLY A 108 16.21 0.75 4.81
N VAL A 109 15.35 -0.12 4.24
CA VAL A 109 15.62 -0.85 3.00
C VAL A 109 14.62 -0.47 1.90
N ALA A 110 15.11 -0.22 0.68
CA ALA A 110 14.27 0.17 -0.45
C ALA A 110 13.60 -1.02 -1.16
N GLY A 111 12.52 -0.72 -1.89
CA GLY A 111 11.85 -1.66 -2.79
C GLY A 111 10.70 -2.45 -2.17
N GLU A 112 9.82 -3.00 -3.03
CA GLU A 112 8.64 -3.80 -2.61
C GLU A 112 9.04 -5.02 -1.77
N ASP A 113 10.20 -5.64 -2.05
CA ASP A 113 10.68 -6.80 -1.28
C ASP A 113 11.01 -6.46 0.17
N ALA A 114 11.46 -5.23 0.45
CA ALA A 114 11.68 -4.78 1.82
C ALA A 114 10.35 -4.63 2.59
N ALA A 115 9.32 -4.09 1.93
CA ALA A 115 7.97 -4.03 2.50
C ALA A 115 7.42 -5.44 2.79
N LEU A 116 7.57 -6.38 1.84
CA LEU A 116 7.15 -7.77 2.01
C LEU A 116 7.92 -8.46 3.14
N ALA A 117 9.24 -8.29 3.21
CA ALA A 117 10.06 -8.86 4.28
C ALA A 117 9.59 -8.38 5.67
N ALA A 118 9.31 -7.08 5.82
CA ALA A 118 8.78 -6.53 7.06
C ALA A 118 7.43 -7.18 7.46
N ILE A 119 6.50 -7.34 6.50
CA ILE A 119 5.21 -8.01 6.75
C ILE A 119 5.40 -9.47 7.16
N LEU A 120 6.30 -10.19 6.48
CA LEU A 120 6.56 -11.60 6.75
C LEU A 120 7.20 -11.86 8.13
N THR A 121 7.87 -10.87 8.72
CA THR A 121 8.34 -10.91 10.13
C THR A 121 7.24 -10.63 11.15
N GLY A 122 6.00 -10.36 10.70
CA GLY A 122 4.82 -10.16 11.55
C GLY A 122 4.63 -8.72 12.04
N GLY A 123 5.33 -7.76 11.42
CA GLY A 123 5.18 -6.34 11.69
C GLY A 123 4.74 -5.56 10.45
N LEU A 124 4.59 -4.24 10.62
CA LEU A 124 4.47 -3.30 9.51
C LEU A 124 5.73 -2.42 9.49
N PRO A 125 6.29 -2.11 8.31
CA PRO A 125 7.50 -1.29 8.24
C PRO A 125 7.22 0.14 8.68
N GLN A 126 8.21 0.77 9.32
CA GLN A 126 8.31 2.22 9.27
C GLN A 126 8.62 2.62 7.83
N ILE A 127 7.85 3.56 7.31
CA ILE A 127 8.02 4.09 5.96
C ILE A 127 8.73 5.43 6.09
N GLU A 128 9.83 5.58 5.39
CA GLU A 128 10.54 6.84 5.26
C GLU A 128 10.57 7.24 3.79
N ILE A 129 10.24 8.49 3.47
CA ILE A 129 10.47 9.03 2.13
C ILE A 129 11.75 9.84 2.18
N VAL A 130 12.78 9.37 1.50
CA VAL A 130 14.09 10.03 1.43
C VAL A 130 14.22 10.73 0.09
N ASP A 131 14.65 11.98 0.10
CA ASP A 131 15.16 12.64 -1.10
C ASP A 131 16.64 12.27 -1.25
N GLU A 132 16.94 11.28 -2.09
CA GLU A 132 18.29 10.76 -2.29
C GLU A 132 19.22 11.79 -2.97
N ALA A 133 18.67 12.80 -3.65
CA ALA A 133 19.47 13.88 -4.21
C ALA A 133 20.10 14.76 -3.10
N SER A 134 19.39 14.97 -1.99
CA SER A 134 19.88 15.74 -0.84
C SER A 134 20.30 14.89 0.36
N GLY A 135 19.99 13.60 0.36
CA GLY A 135 20.18 12.69 1.48
C GLY A 135 19.24 12.94 2.67
N ARG A 136 18.20 13.76 2.50
CA ARG A 136 17.32 14.17 3.60
C ARG A 136 16.06 13.30 3.66
N THR A 137 15.66 12.89 4.86
CA THR A 137 14.33 12.33 5.06
C THR A 137 13.27 13.42 5.00
N MET A 138 12.33 13.29 4.06
CA MET A 138 11.29 14.25 3.76
C MET A 138 10.05 14.06 4.64
N ASP A 139 9.66 12.81 4.87
CA ASP A 139 8.54 12.45 5.75
C ASP A 139 8.70 11.00 6.26
N ARG A 140 8.02 10.68 7.36
CA ARG A 140 8.01 9.34 7.98
C ARG A 140 6.62 8.98 8.49
N GLY A 141 6.28 7.70 8.47
CA GLY A 141 5.06 7.22 9.12
C GLY A 141 4.90 5.71 9.13
N TRP A 142 3.83 5.26 9.77
CA TRP A 142 3.48 3.84 9.87
C TRP A 142 2.16 3.57 9.16
N PRO A 143 2.05 2.42 8.49
CA PRO A 143 0.77 1.97 7.98
C PRO A 143 -0.13 1.53 9.14
N SER A 144 -1.43 1.51 8.83
CA SER A 144 -2.47 1.02 9.73
C SER A 144 -3.12 -0.20 9.06
N ALA A 145 -3.02 -1.37 9.69
CA ALA A 145 -3.47 -2.66 9.15
C ALA A 145 -4.60 -3.29 9.96
N GLU A 146 -5.33 -2.51 10.76
CA GLU A 146 -6.43 -2.98 11.60
C GLU A 146 -7.55 -3.68 10.82
N ILE A 147 -7.75 -3.31 9.55
CA ILE A 147 -8.71 -3.94 8.63
C ILE A 147 -8.03 -4.73 7.50
N ALA A 148 -6.70 -4.85 7.50
CA ALA A 148 -5.96 -5.57 6.47
C ALA A 148 -6.13 -7.08 6.65
N ALA A 149 -6.50 -7.77 5.57
CA ALA A 149 -6.62 -9.23 5.56
C ALA A 149 -5.56 -9.84 4.63
N GLY A 150 -4.84 -10.85 5.14
CA GLY A 150 -3.82 -11.55 4.37
C GLY A 150 -2.58 -10.70 4.06
N LEU A 151 -1.63 -11.28 3.34
CA LEU A 151 -0.38 -10.63 2.93
C LEU A 151 -0.64 -9.45 1.99
N SER A 152 -1.52 -9.65 0.99
CA SER A 152 -1.92 -8.62 0.03
C SER A 152 -2.59 -7.41 0.69
N GLY A 153 -3.45 -7.61 1.68
CA GLY A 153 -4.07 -6.51 2.43
C GLY A 153 -3.07 -5.71 3.27
N HIS A 154 -2.07 -6.38 3.86
CA HIS A 154 -1.01 -5.67 4.61
C HIS A 154 -0.13 -4.86 3.65
N LEU A 155 0.20 -5.40 2.48
CA LEU A 155 0.94 -4.66 1.45
C LEU A 155 0.12 -3.45 0.95
N GLU A 156 -1.18 -3.61 0.74
CA GLU A 156 -2.08 -2.51 0.36
C GLU A 156 -2.10 -1.39 1.41
N ALA A 157 -2.09 -1.74 2.71
CA ALA A 157 -1.98 -0.76 3.79
C ALA A 157 -0.64 -0.01 3.76
N VAL A 158 0.48 -0.72 3.54
CA VAL A 158 1.81 -0.12 3.39
C VAL A 158 1.83 0.86 2.22
N VAL A 159 1.39 0.42 1.05
CA VAL A 159 1.33 1.25 -0.16
C VAL A 159 0.45 2.47 0.05
N ALA A 160 -0.76 2.31 0.60
CA ALA A 160 -1.67 3.43 0.86
C ALA A 160 -1.02 4.49 1.76
N ARG A 161 -0.26 4.07 2.78
CA ARG A 161 0.49 4.99 3.62
C ARG A 161 1.65 5.64 2.86
N THR A 162 2.44 4.90 2.09
CA THR A 162 3.51 5.45 1.23
C THR A 162 2.97 6.55 0.33
N LEU A 163 1.85 6.29 -0.36
CA LEU A 163 1.24 7.27 -1.25
C LEU A 163 0.74 8.50 -0.50
N THR A 164 0.20 8.34 0.71
CA THR A 164 -0.21 9.46 1.57
C THR A 164 0.96 10.38 1.92
N LEU A 165 2.12 9.82 2.27
CA LEU A 165 3.34 10.58 2.57
C LEU A 165 3.85 11.31 1.33
N LEU A 166 3.90 10.62 0.18
CA LEU A 166 4.30 11.22 -1.08
C LEU A 166 3.39 12.39 -1.48
N ARG A 167 2.07 12.29 -1.29
CA ARG A 167 1.14 13.41 -1.54
C ARG A 167 1.41 14.61 -0.65
N ALA A 168 1.69 14.38 0.63
CA ALA A 168 2.02 15.47 1.56
C ALA A 168 3.27 16.21 1.08
N ILE A 169 4.31 15.48 0.65
CA ILE A 169 5.54 16.05 0.10
C ILE A 169 5.28 16.83 -1.20
N LEU A 170 4.58 16.21 -2.16
CA LEU A 170 4.30 16.83 -3.46
C LEU A 170 3.40 18.06 -3.38
N SER A 171 2.51 18.12 -2.38
CA SER A 171 1.67 19.30 -2.13
C SER A 171 2.38 20.43 -1.37
N GLY A 172 3.65 20.23 -0.97
CA GLY A 172 4.38 21.18 -0.14
C GLY A 172 3.88 21.25 1.31
N SER A 173 2.98 20.35 1.70
CA SER A 173 2.49 20.21 3.08
C SER A 173 3.51 19.46 3.92
N LEU A 174 4.69 20.07 4.12
CA LEU A 174 5.75 19.52 4.96
C LEU A 174 5.23 19.34 6.38
N ARG A 175 5.10 18.08 6.78
CA ARG A 175 4.83 17.69 8.17
C ARG A 175 6.18 17.52 8.86
N LEU A 176 6.22 17.80 10.16
CA LEU A 176 7.37 17.41 10.97
C LEU A 176 7.51 15.89 10.85
N PRO A 177 8.72 15.35 10.57
CA PRO A 177 8.92 13.91 10.50
C PRO A 177 8.40 13.26 11.77
N GLY A 178 7.57 12.20 11.62
CA GLY A 178 7.13 11.41 12.75
C GLY A 178 8.32 10.87 13.57
N PRO A 179 8.11 10.52 14.85
CA PRO A 179 9.20 10.07 15.72
C PRO A 179 9.95 8.86 15.13
N GLU A 180 11.23 8.73 15.43
CA GLU A 180 11.97 7.52 15.09
C GLU A 180 11.56 6.40 16.05
N ARG A 181 11.31 5.19 15.54
CA ARG A 181 11.04 4.05 16.42
C ARG A 181 12.36 3.32 16.66
N LEU A 182 12.62 2.99 17.92
CA LEU A 182 13.71 2.09 18.31
C LEU A 182 13.59 0.75 17.56
N ASP A 183 14.73 0.18 17.19
CA ASP A 183 14.84 -1.05 16.41
C ASP A 183 13.81 -2.10 16.83
N ALA A 184 12.96 -2.49 15.90
CA ALA A 184 12.06 -3.61 16.12
C ALA A 184 12.89 -4.88 16.27
N GLU A 185 12.60 -5.68 17.31
CA GLU A 185 13.26 -6.97 17.52
C GLU A 185 13.26 -7.79 16.23
N HIS A 186 14.44 -8.26 15.84
CA HIS A 186 14.60 -9.09 14.65
C HIS A 186 13.94 -10.44 14.88
N ARG A 187 12.71 -10.60 14.37
CA ARG A 187 11.98 -11.87 14.41
C ARG A 187 12.29 -12.67 13.16
N PRO A 188 12.45 -14.01 13.26
CA PRO A 188 12.60 -14.84 12.08
C PRO A 188 11.35 -14.69 11.20
N GLY A 189 11.56 -14.31 9.93
CA GLY A 189 10.50 -14.15 8.95
C GLY A 189 9.83 -15.48 8.62
N LYS A 190 8.52 -15.44 8.37
CA LYS A 190 7.79 -16.58 7.79
C LYS A 190 8.01 -16.63 6.28
N THR A 191 7.93 -17.82 5.69
CA THR A 191 7.83 -17.92 4.23
C THR A 191 6.48 -17.35 3.76
N PRO A 192 6.38 -16.78 2.55
CA PRO A 192 5.11 -16.28 2.02
C PRO A 192 3.98 -17.31 2.09
N VAL A 193 4.28 -18.57 1.75
CA VAL A 193 3.33 -19.68 1.82
C VAL A 193 2.85 -19.91 3.25
N ALA A 194 3.76 -19.98 4.23
CA ALA A 194 3.40 -20.18 5.63
C ALA A 194 2.57 -19.02 6.19
N TYR A 195 2.89 -17.79 5.79
CA TYR A 195 2.13 -16.60 6.19
C TYR A 195 0.69 -16.66 5.68
N VAL A 196 0.53 -16.90 4.36
CA VAL A 196 -0.78 -16.95 3.71
C VAL A 196 -1.60 -18.13 4.23
N ALA A 197 -1.02 -19.32 4.33
CA ALA A 197 -1.70 -20.50 4.86
C ALA A 197 -2.20 -20.28 6.30
N GLY A 198 -1.37 -19.69 7.17
CA GLY A 198 -1.77 -19.34 8.53
C GLY A 198 -2.90 -18.31 8.58
N GLY A 199 -2.82 -17.26 7.74
CA GLY A 199 -3.87 -16.25 7.61
C GLY A 199 -5.20 -16.82 7.12
N LEU A 200 -5.16 -17.69 6.10
CA LEU A 200 -6.34 -18.38 5.57
C LEU A 200 -6.95 -19.33 6.61
N ALA A 201 -6.13 -20.12 7.31
CA ALA A 201 -6.60 -21.01 8.37
C ALA A 201 -7.29 -20.22 9.49
N HIS A 202 -6.72 -19.08 9.91
CA HIS A 202 -7.34 -18.20 10.90
C HIS A 202 -8.67 -17.61 10.40
N ALA A 203 -8.71 -17.14 9.15
CA ALA A 203 -9.93 -16.59 8.55
C ALA A 203 -11.04 -17.64 8.46
N LEU A 204 -10.71 -18.87 8.04
CA LEU A 204 -11.65 -20.00 7.99
C LEU A 204 -12.14 -20.38 9.39
N ALA A 205 -11.24 -20.53 10.37
CA ALA A 205 -11.59 -20.84 11.74
C ALA A 205 -12.53 -19.78 12.33
N ARG A 206 -12.23 -18.49 12.11
CA ARG A 206 -13.09 -17.38 12.53
C ARG A 206 -14.46 -17.44 11.85
N ARG A 207 -14.52 -17.81 10.56
CA ARG A 207 -15.80 -17.92 9.83
C ARG A 207 -16.63 -19.11 10.32
N ILE A 208 -16.02 -20.26 10.55
CA ILE A 208 -16.66 -21.44 11.13
C ILE A 208 -17.17 -21.10 12.53
N TYR A 209 -16.36 -20.45 13.35
CA TYR A 209 -16.77 -19.96 14.67
C TYR A 209 -17.99 -19.04 14.57
N HIS A 210 -17.98 -18.06 13.66
CA HIS A 210 -19.14 -17.18 13.47
C HIS A 210 -20.39 -17.91 12.94
N LEU A 211 -20.23 -19.01 12.20
CA LEU A 211 -21.38 -19.79 11.71
C LEU A 211 -21.94 -20.72 12.77
N CYS A 212 -21.08 -21.34 13.58
CA CYS A 212 -21.47 -22.38 14.53
C CYS A 212 -21.77 -21.83 15.93
N CYS A 213 -21.06 -20.79 16.35
CA CYS A 213 -21.03 -20.31 17.74
C CYS A 213 -21.56 -18.89 17.89
N TYR A 214 -21.73 -18.13 16.81
CA TYR A 214 -22.24 -16.76 16.87
C TYR A 214 -23.72 -16.73 16.47
N ALA A 215 -24.59 -16.97 17.44
CA ALA A 215 -26.00 -16.65 17.29
C ALA A 215 -26.16 -15.12 17.20
N PRO A 216 -27.00 -14.57 16.29
CA PRO A 216 -27.27 -13.15 16.27
C PRO A 216 -27.97 -12.73 17.57
N HIS A 217 -27.22 -12.15 18.51
CA HIS A 217 -27.81 -11.42 19.64
C HIS A 217 -28.43 -10.14 19.11
N TRP A 218 -29.75 -10.12 19.06
CA TRP A 218 -30.52 -8.91 18.86
C TRP A 218 -30.47 -8.13 20.18
N HIS A 219 -29.79 -6.98 20.14
CA HIS A 219 -29.82 -6.05 21.26
C HIS A 219 -31.16 -5.31 21.22
N ILE A 220 -32.09 -5.67 22.10
CA ILE A 220 -33.27 -4.84 22.35
C ILE A 220 -32.83 -3.65 23.20
N GLY A 221 -32.60 -2.51 22.55
CA GLY A 221 -32.48 -1.24 23.24
C GLY A 221 -33.87 -0.69 23.51
N TRP A 222 -34.38 -0.85 24.73
CA TRP A 222 -35.56 -0.11 25.17
C TRP A 222 -35.20 1.37 25.27
N ARG A 223 -35.82 2.22 24.46
CA ARG A 223 -35.80 3.67 24.67
C ARG A 223 -37.16 4.05 25.25
N LEU A 224 -37.14 4.79 26.35
CA LEU A 224 -38.37 5.40 26.86
C LEU A 224 -38.77 6.47 25.83
N ASN A 225 -39.87 6.24 25.12
CA ASN A 225 -40.48 7.26 24.28
C ASN A 225 -41.52 8.00 25.13
N ALA A 226 -41.34 9.30 25.32
CA ALA A 226 -42.28 10.15 26.06
C ALA A 226 -43.36 10.75 25.16
N GLY A 227 -43.30 10.50 23.84
CA GLY A 227 -44.30 10.92 22.86
C GLY A 227 -45.15 9.76 22.37
N ALA A 228 -46.16 10.07 21.55
CA ALA A 228 -47.07 9.08 21.01
C ALA A 228 -46.31 8.00 20.21
N GLY A 229 -46.43 6.75 20.65
CA GLY A 229 -45.76 5.62 20.04
C GLY A 229 -46.31 5.29 18.66
N VAL A 230 -45.58 4.47 17.91
CA VAL A 230 -46.02 3.94 16.60
C VAL A 230 -47.38 3.24 16.71
N TRP A 231 -47.65 2.59 17.86
CA TRP A 231 -48.94 1.99 18.19
C TRP A 231 -50.10 2.99 18.34
N GLU A 232 -49.80 4.22 18.72
CA GLU A 232 -50.81 5.27 18.94
C GLU A 232 -51.07 6.09 17.67
N ASN A 233 -50.07 6.21 16.79
CA ASN A 233 -50.20 6.96 15.53
C ASN A 233 -50.61 6.08 14.33
N GLY A 234 -50.46 4.76 14.41
CA GLY A 234 -50.94 3.83 13.37
C GLY A 234 -50.12 3.81 12.07
N ASP A 235 -49.01 4.54 11.99
CA ASP A 235 -48.15 4.59 10.81
C ASP A 235 -47.00 3.57 10.92
N LEU A 236 -47.02 2.56 10.03
CA LEU A 236 -45.88 1.68 9.75
C LEU A 236 -45.08 2.20 8.55
#